data_AF-A0A0D3DM53-F1
#
_entry.id   AF-A0A0D3DM53-F1
#
_cell.length_a   1.000
_cell.length_b   1.000
_cell.length_c   1.000
_cell.angle_alpha   90.00
_cell.angle_beta   90.00
_cell.angle_gamma   90.00
#
_symmetry.space_group_name_H-M   'P 1'
#
loop_
_entity.id
_entity.type
_entity.pdbx_description
1 polymer ?
#
loop_
_entity_poly.entity_id
_entity_poly.type
_entity_poly.pdbx_seq_one_letter_code
_entity_poly.pdbx_strand_id
1 'polypeptide(L)'
;MVAALLSAGARPNLVTDPTKEYLGGCTAADIAQQKGYEGLAAFLAEKCLVAQFRDMKMAGNISGNLEGVKAETSTNPGHSNEEEQSLKDTLAAYRTAAEAAARIQGAFREHELKVRSKAVRFASKEEEAKNIIAAMKIQHAFRNYETRRKIAAAARIQYMFQTWKMRREFLNMRKKAIKIQAVFRGFQVRRQYQKITWSVGVLEKAILRWRLKRRGFRGLQVSQPEEKEGTEAVEDFYKTSQKQAEDRLERLVVWLQVMFRSKKAQQDYRRMKLVMKKLIWV
;
A
#
# COMPACT_ATOMS: atom_id res chain seq x y z
N MET A 1 -48.58 67.75 -17.95
CA MET A 1 -47.97 67.31 -16.67
C MET A 1 -47.02 66.13 -16.84
N VAL A 2 -47.41 65.05 -17.55
CA VAL A 2 -46.56 63.84 -17.75
C VAL A 2 -45.21 64.15 -18.43
N ALA A 3 -45.20 64.97 -19.49
CA ALA A 3 -43.96 65.34 -20.17
C ALA A 3 -42.95 66.07 -19.25
N ALA A 4 -43.44 66.99 -18.41
CA ALA A 4 -42.59 67.70 -17.45
C ALA A 4 -41.97 66.76 -16.40
N LEU A 5 -42.69 65.71 -15.98
CA LEU A 5 -42.17 64.71 -15.04
C LEU A 5 -41.09 63.83 -15.69
N LEU A 6 -41.28 63.42 -16.95
CA LEU A 6 -40.25 62.69 -17.69
C LEU A 6 -38.99 63.55 -17.91
N SER A 7 -39.16 64.85 -18.21
CA SER A 7 -38.04 65.80 -18.29
C SER A 7 -37.33 66.01 -16.95
N ALA A 8 -38.06 65.93 -15.83
CA ALA A 8 -37.49 65.96 -14.49
C ALA A 8 -36.82 64.64 -14.07
N GLY A 9 -36.75 63.64 -14.95
CA GLY A 9 -36.09 62.36 -14.70
C GLY A 9 -36.96 61.32 -14.01
N ALA A 10 -38.29 61.50 -14.00
CA ALA A 10 -39.19 60.45 -13.52
C ALA A 10 -39.04 59.18 -14.37
N ARG A 11 -38.96 58.03 -13.69
CA ARG A 11 -38.73 56.74 -14.33
C ARG A 11 -40.08 56.06 -14.64
N PRO A 12 -40.41 55.85 -15.93
CA PRO A 12 -41.68 55.24 -16.34
C PRO A 12 -41.72 53.72 -16.16
N ASN A 13 -40.59 53.08 -15.87
CA ASN A 13 -40.47 51.64 -15.66
C ASN A 13 -40.74 51.18 -14.21
N LEU A 14 -40.97 52.12 -13.28
CA LEU A 14 -41.43 51.75 -11.95
C LEU A 14 -42.91 51.40 -11.98
N VAL A 15 -43.24 50.45 -11.11
CA VAL A 15 -44.57 49.90 -10.94
C VAL A 15 -45.12 50.40 -9.60
N THR A 16 -46.43 50.65 -9.54
CA THR A 16 -47.10 51.01 -8.27
C THR A 16 -47.12 49.85 -7.29
N ASP A 17 -47.44 50.14 -6.03
CA ASP A 17 -47.63 49.11 -5.01
C ASP A 17 -48.67 48.07 -5.46
N PRO A 18 -48.44 46.77 -5.20
CA PRO A 18 -49.39 45.71 -5.50
C PRO A 18 -50.70 45.93 -4.75
N THR A 19 -51.81 45.97 -5.49
CA THR A 19 -53.16 45.99 -4.92
C THR A 19 -53.83 44.63 -5.12
N LYS A 20 -54.95 44.37 -4.42
CA LYS A 20 -55.70 43.11 -4.61
C LYS A 20 -56.16 42.89 -6.05
N GLU A 21 -56.33 43.97 -6.81
CA GLU A 21 -56.74 43.95 -8.22
C GLU A 21 -55.55 43.74 -9.17
N TYR A 22 -54.35 44.20 -8.78
CA TYR A 22 -53.12 44.07 -9.57
C TYR A 22 -51.98 43.55 -8.69
N LEU A 23 -51.82 42.23 -8.63
CA LEU A 23 -50.80 41.55 -7.83
C LEU A 23 -49.36 41.90 -8.24
N GLY A 24 -49.17 42.32 -9.50
CA GLY A 24 -47.88 42.79 -10.01
C GLY A 24 -47.68 44.30 -9.90
N GLY A 25 -48.68 45.04 -9.44
CA GLY A 25 -48.78 46.50 -9.55
C GLY A 25 -49.05 46.97 -10.98
N CYS A 26 -49.24 48.27 -11.18
CA CYS A 26 -49.51 48.88 -12.48
C CYS A 26 -48.38 49.80 -12.91
N THR A 27 -48.02 49.78 -14.20
CA THR A 27 -47.11 50.79 -14.77
C THR A 27 -47.87 52.09 -15.04
N ALA A 28 -47.12 53.18 -15.23
CA ALA A 28 -47.70 54.46 -15.63
C ALA A 28 -48.49 54.36 -16.95
N ALA A 29 -48.09 53.46 -17.85
CA ALA A 29 -48.80 53.17 -19.10
C ALA A 29 -50.14 52.47 -18.84
N ASP A 30 -50.16 51.46 -17.96
CA ASP A 30 -51.39 50.72 -17.62
C ASP A 30 -52.44 51.65 -16.99
N ILE A 31 -52.01 52.57 -16.13
CA ILE A 31 -52.89 53.57 -15.49
C ILE A 31 -53.46 54.55 -16.54
N ALA A 32 -52.66 54.95 -17.53
CA ALA A 32 -53.13 55.80 -18.61
C ALA A 32 -54.15 55.07 -19.50
N GLN A 33 -53.94 53.78 -19.77
CA GLN A 33 -54.87 52.94 -20.53
C GLN A 33 -56.19 52.74 -19.78
N GLN A 34 -56.15 52.47 -18.47
CA GLN A 34 -57.35 52.34 -17.63
C GLN A 34 -58.23 53.60 -17.62
N LYS A 35 -57.61 54.78 -17.82
CA LYS A 35 -58.31 56.06 -17.92
C LYS A 35 -58.77 56.42 -19.34
N GLY A 36 -58.50 55.55 -20.32
CA GLY A 36 -58.89 55.75 -21.73
C GLY A 36 -57.92 56.60 -22.56
N TYR A 37 -56.71 56.88 -22.07
CA TYR A 37 -55.71 57.68 -22.80
C TYR A 37 -54.73 56.79 -23.57
N GLU A 38 -55.18 56.20 -24.68
CA GLU A 38 -54.42 55.21 -25.45
C GLU A 38 -53.09 55.73 -26.00
N GLY A 39 -53.09 56.93 -26.60
CA GLY A 39 -51.86 57.53 -27.15
C GLY A 39 -50.82 57.86 -26.06
N LEU A 40 -51.28 58.30 -24.89
CA LEU A 40 -50.41 58.57 -23.74
C LEU A 40 -49.86 57.26 -23.16
N ALA A 41 -50.70 56.22 -23.10
CA ALA A 41 -50.30 54.89 -22.65
C ALA A 41 -49.22 54.30 -23.56
N ALA A 42 -49.39 54.39 -24.88
CA ALA A 42 -48.41 53.93 -25.86
C ALA A 42 -47.06 54.65 -25.72
N PHE A 43 -47.07 55.98 -25.57
CA PHE A 43 -45.85 56.77 -25.35
C PHE A 43 -45.15 56.39 -24.04
N LEU A 44 -45.90 56.21 -22.96
CA LEU A 44 -45.35 55.79 -21.67
C LEU A 44 -44.80 54.36 -21.72
N ALA A 45 -45.42 53.45 -22.48
CA ALA A 45 -44.95 52.08 -22.66
C ALA A 45 -43.62 52.02 -23.43
N GLU A 46 -43.47 52.84 -24.48
CA GLU A 46 -42.21 52.97 -25.20
C GLU A 46 -41.09 53.48 -24.27
N LYS A 47 -41.33 54.59 -23.56
CA LYS A 47 -40.33 55.15 -22.62
C LYS A 47 -40.03 54.20 -21.47
N CYS A 48 -41.00 53.42 -21.00
CA CYS A 48 -40.83 52.35 -20.01
C CYS A 48 -39.84 51.28 -20.50
N LEU A 49 -40.06 50.72 -21.69
CA LEU A 49 -39.18 49.70 -22.27
C LEU A 49 -37.76 50.22 -22.51
N VAL A 50 -37.63 51.45 -23.01
CA VAL A 50 -36.32 52.09 -23.22
C VAL A 50 -35.60 52.36 -21.90
N ALA A 51 -36.31 52.80 -20.87
CA ALA A 51 -35.74 53.00 -19.53
C ALA A 51 -35.28 51.66 -18.91
N GLN A 52 -36.10 50.61 -19.01
CA GLN A 52 -35.75 49.28 -18.54
C GLN A 52 -34.54 48.69 -19.27
N PHE A 53 -34.45 48.88 -20.60
CA PHE A 53 -33.27 48.50 -21.37
C PHE A 53 -32.02 49.25 -20.90
N ARG A 54 -32.11 50.56 -20.66
CA ARG A 54 -30.98 51.37 -20.14
C ARG A 54 -30.53 50.89 -18.77
N ASP A 55 -31.46 50.63 -17.85
CA ASP A 55 -31.14 50.10 -16.52
C ASP A 55 -30.46 48.72 -16.61
N MET A 56 -30.98 47.81 -17.44
CA MET A 56 -30.38 46.48 -17.66
C MET A 56 -29.01 46.55 -18.35
N LYS A 57 -28.79 47.54 -19.21
CA LYS A 57 -27.49 47.81 -19.84
C LYS A 57 -26.49 48.36 -18.83
N MET A 58 -26.90 49.29 -17.97
CA MET A 58 -26.05 49.80 -16.88
C MET A 58 -25.68 48.69 -15.89
N ALA A 59 -26.60 47.74 -15.65
CA ALA A 59 -26.32 46.55 -14.84
C ALA A 59 -25.41 45.51 -15.53
N GLY A 60 -25.07 45.70 -16.81
CA GLY A 60 -24.23 44.77 -17.58
C GLY A 60 -24.93 43.49 -18.03
N ASN A 61 -26.26 43.42 -17.91
CA ASN A 61 -27.05 42.25 -18.28
C ASN A 61 -27.35 42.18 -19.78
N ILE A 62 -27.28 43.32 -20.49
CA ILE A 62 -27.58 43.44 -21.91
C ILE A 62 -26.47 44.24 -22.62
N SER A 63 -26.07 43.77 -23.81
CA SER A 63 -25.14 44.48 -24.71
C SER A 63 -25.87 44.94 -25.98
N GLY A 64 -25.53 46.13 -26.48
CA GLY A 64 -26.09 46.74 -27.70
C GLY A 64 -26.58 48.20 -27.51
N ASN A 65 -26.85 48.88 -28.62
CA ASN A 65 -27.55 50.17 -28.66
C ASN A 65 -28.89 49.97 -29.39
N LEU A 66 -29.92 50.71 -28.98
CA LEU A 66 -31.19 50.81 -29.70
C LEU A 66 -30.97 51.65 -30.97
N GLU A 67 -31.29 51.12 -32.14
CA GLU A 67 -31.04 51.80 -33.42
C GLU A 67 -32.07 52.90 -33.70
N GLY A 68 -33.30 52.75 -33.23
CA GLY A 68 -34.36 53.74 -33.48
C GLY A 68 -34.14 55.11 -32.81
N VAL A 69 -33.30 55.19 -31.76
CA VAL A 69 -32.92 56.48 -31.13
C VAL A 69 -32.06 57.35 -32.06
N LYS A 70 -31.37 56.75 -33.04
CA LYS A 70 -30.56 57.51 -34.02
C LYS A 70 -31.40 58.18 -35.10
N ALA A 71 -32.60 57.68 -35.38
CA ALA A 71 -33.47 58.21 -36.43
C ALA A 71 -34.10 59.57 -36.05
N GLU A 72 -34.34 59.80 -34.75
CA GLU A 72 -34.88 61.07 -34.24
C GLU A 72 -33.90 62.25 -34.39
N THR A 73 -32.60 61.99 -34.55
CA THR A 73 -31.57 63.04 -34.64
C THR A 73 -31.23 63.45 -36.08
N SER A 74 -31.76 62.77 -37.11
CA SER A 74 -31.33 62.97 -38.51
C SER A 74 -32.38 63.58 -39.44
N THR A 75 -33.42 64.24 -38.92
CA THR A 75 -34.49 64.77 -39.77
C THR A 75 -34.14 66.17 -40.29
N ASN A 76 -33.81 66.26 -41.58
CA ASN A 76 -33.82 67.52 -42.32
C ASN A 76 -35.27 68.06 -42.37
N PRO A 77 -35.51 69.37 -42.18
CA PRO A 77 -36.84 69.96 -42.15
C PRO A 77 -37.35 70.15 -43.59
N GLY A 78 -37.79 69.07 -44.23
CA GLY A 78 -38.47 69.10 -45.53
C GLY A 78 -39.98 69.02 -45.35
N HIS A 79 -40.70 69.85 -46.07
CA HIS A 79 -42.16 70.09 -46.02
C HIS A 79 -43.01 68.81 -46.26
N SER A 80 -43.17 67.96 -45.24
CA SER A 80 -44.10 66.81 -45.24
C SER A 80 -45.38 67.14 -44.47
N ASN A 81 -46.52 66.60 -44.92
CA ASN A 81 -47.80 66.74 -44.23
C ASN A 81 -47.73 66.20 -42.79
N GLU A 82 -48.44 66.81 -41.84
CA GLU A 82 -48.43 66.44 -40.40
C GLU A 82 -48.80 64.96 -40.17
N GLU A 83 -49.70 64.41 -40.98
CA GLU A 83 -50.11 63.00 -40.95
C GLU A 83 -48.95 62.05 -41.32
N GLU A 84 -48.13 62.41 -42.30
CA GLU A 84 -46.98 61.58 -42.69
C GLU A 84 -45.88 61.59 -41.60
N GLN A 85 -45.73 62.70 -40.89
CA GLN A 85 -44.76 62.81 -39.80
C GLN A 85 -45.22 62.01 -38.57
N SER A 86 -46.50 62.10 -38.19
CA SER A 86 -47.06 61.30 -37.08
C SER A 86 -46.98 59.79 -37.34
N LEU A 87 -47.19 59.36 -38.59
CA LEU A 87 -47.00 57.97 -39.00
C LEU A 87 -45.53 57.53 -38.91
N LYS A 88 -44.58 58.39 -39.31
CA LYS A 88 -43.14 58.08 -39.16
C LYS A 88 -42.73 57.96 -37.69
N ASP A 89 -43.21 58.86 -36.83
CA ASP A 89 -42.86 58.90 -35.41
C ASP A 89 -43.42 57.67 -34.66
N THR A 90 -44.67 57.29 -34.96
CA THR A 90 -45.29 56.08 -34.39
C THR A 90 -44.60 54.79 -34.83
N LEU A 91 -44.19 54.69 -36.10
CA LEU A 91 -43.41 53.55 -36.60
C LEU A 91 -42.01 53.48 -35.96
N ALA A 92 -41.37 54.62 -35.70
CA ALA A 92 -40.10 54.68 -35.00
C ALA A 92 -40.25 54.22 -33.54
N ALA A 93 -41.26 54.71 -32.82
CA ALA A 93 -41.58 54.30 -31.45
C ALA A 93 -41.90 52.80 -31.35
N TYR A 94 -42.63 52.24 -32.33
CA TYR A 94 -42.91 50.81 -32.36
C TYR A 94 -41.63 49.98 -32.55
N ARG A 95 -40.73 50.40 -33.46
CA ARG A 95 -39.46 49.70 -33.71
C ARG A 95 -38.54 49.74 -32.49
N THR A 96 -38.41 50.89 -31.82
CA THR A 96 -37.62 51.02 -30.59
C THR A 96 -38.18 50.16 -29.47
N ALA A 97 -39.50 50.16 -29.28
CA ALA A 97 -40.16 49.33 -28.27
C ALA A 97 -39.97 47.84 -28.55
N ALA A 98 -40.16 47.39 -29.80
CA ALA A 98 -39.97 46.01 -30.20
C ALA A 98 -38.52 45.54 -30.02
N GLU A 99 -37.54 46.36 -30.40
CA GLU A 99 -36.12 46.05 -30.22
C GLU A 99 -35.76 45.96 -28.72
N ALA A 100 -36.21 46.91 -27.90
CA ALA A 100 -35.98 46.91 -26.45
C ALA A 100 -36.59 45.67 -25.80
N ALA A 101 -37.85 45.34 -26.13
CA ALA A 101 -38.53 44.17 -25.61
C ALA A 101 -37.83 42.87 -25.98
N ALA A 102 -37.40 42.73 -27.25
CA ALA A 102 -36.67 41.55 -27.70
C ALA A 102 -35.35 41.35 -26.94
N ARG A 103 -34.60 42.44 -26.69
CA ARG A 103 -33.35 42.41 -25.91
C ARG A 103 -33.58 42.03 -24.45
N ILE A 104 -34.60 42.63 -23.82
CA ILE A 104 -34.98 42.34 -22.44
C ILE A 104 -35.39 40.87 -22.29
N GLN A 105 -36.26 40.37 -23.16
CA GLN A 105 -36.69 38.97 -23.16
C GLN A 105 -35.52 38.01 -23.42
N GLY A 106 -34.62 38.35 -24.34
CA GLY A 106 -33.41 37.57 -24.60
C GLY A 106 -32.53 37.41 -23.35
N ALA A 107 -32.34 38.49 -22.61
CA ALA A 107 -31.55 38.49 -21.38
C ALA A 107 -32.19 37.64 -20.26
N PHE A 108 -33.51 37.71 -20.11
CA PHE A 108 -34.23 36.84 -19.16
C PHE A 108 -34.07 35.36 -19.51
N ARG A 109 -34.24 35.00 -20.79
CA ARG A 109 -34.04 33.61 -21.24
C ARG A 109 -32.61 33.12 -20.99
N GLU A 110 -31.62 33.96 -21.29
CA GLU A 110 -30.22 33.62 -21.04
C GLU A 110 -29.94 33.41 -19.54
N HIS A 111 -30.49 34.28 -18.69
CA HIS A 111 -30.37 34.16 -17.25
C HIS A 111 -31.00 32.87 -16.72
N GLU A 112 -32.22 32.54 -17.14
CA GLU A 112 -32.89 31.29 -16.76
C GLU A 112 -32.09 30.05 -17.16
N LEU A 113 -31.55 30.04 -18.39
CA LEU A 113 -30.69 28.95 -18.87
C LEU A 113 -29.39 28.86 -18.06
N LYS A 114 -28.79 29.99 -17.69
CA LYS A 114 -27.61 30.03 -16.80
C LYS A 114 -27.93 29.46 -15.41
N VAL A 115 -29.09 29.77 -14.84
CA VAL A 115 -29.52 29.22 -13.55
C VAL A 115 -29.74 27.70 -13.66
N ARG A 116 -30.47 27.24 -14.68
CA ARG A 116 -30.71 25.80 -14.91
C ARG A 116 -29.42 25.02 -15.14
N SER A 117 -28.53 25.53 -15.99
CA SER A 117 -27.25 24.88 -16.28
C SER A 117 -26.32 24.80 -15.06
N LYS A 118 -26.31 25.83 -14.19
CA LYS A 118 -25.61 25.77 -12.90
C LYS A 118 -26.17 24.65 -12.03
N ALA A 119 -27.50 24.56 -11.89
CA ALA A 119 -28.14 23.52 -11.08
C ALA A 119 -27.77 22.10 -11.58
N VAL A 120 -27.84 21.85 -12.89
CA VAL A 120 -27.46 20.56 -13.49
C VAL A 120 -25.98 20.24 -13.27
N ARG A 121 -25.08 21.23 -13.44
CA ARG A 121 -23.64 21.05 -13.17
C ARG A 121 -23.34 20.72 -11.71
N PHE A 122 -24.09 21.26 -10.75
CA PHE A 122 -23.91 20.92 -9.34
C PHE A 122 -24.41 19.51 -9.05
N ALA A 123 -25.56 19.12 -9.59
CA ALA A 123 -26.09 17.76 -9.46
C ALA A 123 -25.12 16.71 -10.02
N SER A 124 -24.55 16.95 -11.21
CA SER A 124 -23.60 16.01 -11.82
C SER A 124 -22.32 15.84 -10.98
N LYS A 125 -21.78 16.93 -10.43
CA LYS A 125 -20.60 16.88 -9.54
C LYS A 125 -20.88 16.11 -8.25
N GLU A 126 -22.09 16.24 -7.70
CA GLU A 126 -22.48 15.50 -6.50
C GLU A 126 -22.56 13.98 -6.78
N GLU A 127 -23.11 13.59 -7.93
CA GLU A 127 -23.14 12.20 -8.38
C GLU A 127 -21.74 11.63 -8.61
N GLU A 128 -20.85 12.39 -9.27
CA GLU A 128 -19.44 12.02 -9.46
C GLU A 128 -18.74 11.81 -8.11
N ALA A 129 -18.93 12.72 -7.15
CA ALA A 129 -18.36 12.60 -5.81
C ALA A 129 -18.86 11.34 -5.09
N LYS A 130 -20.17 11.05 -5.16
CA LYS A 130 -20.76 9.82 -4.60
C LYS A 130 -20.14 8.57 -5.24
N ASN A 131 -19.96 8.57 -6.55
CA ASN A 131 -19.34 7.46 -7.28
C ASN A 131 -17.89 7.23 -6.87
N ILE A 132 -17.09 8.29 -6.70
CA ILE A 132 -15.70 8.20 -6.23
C ILE A 132 -15.65 7.60 -4.81
N ILE A 133 -16.51 8.07 -3.90
CA ILE A 133 -16.57 7.56 -2.51
C ILE A 133 -16.95 6.08 -2.52
N ALA A 134 -17.94 5.68 -3.33
CA ALA A 134 -18.33 4.28 -3.45
C ALA A 134 -17.17 3.41 -3.96
N ALA A 135 -16.47 3.84 -5.01
CA ALA A 135 -15.31 3.14 -5.55
C ALA A 135 -14.19 3.00 -4.49
N MET A 136 -13.90 4.05 -3.73
CA MET A 136 -12.92 4.00 -2.63
C MET A 136 -13.29 2.97 -1.57
N LYS A 137 -14.57 2.89 -1.18
CA LYS A 137 -15.06 1.89 -0.20
C LYS A 137 -14.84 0.46 -0.70
N ILE A 138 -15.16 0.20 -1.97
CA ILE A 138 -14.97 -1.13 -2.59
C ILE A 138 -13.48 -1.49 -2.63
N GLN A 139 -12.64 -0.57 -3.10
CA GLN A 139 -11.18 -0.79 -3.16
C GLN A 139 -10.59 -1.06 -1.78
N HIS A 140 -11.00 -0.30 -0.75
CA HIS A 140 -10.55 -0.50 0.61
C HIS A 140 -10.98 -1.86 1.17
N ALA A 141 -12.24 -2.25 0.97
CA ALA A 141 -12.76 -3.55 1.38
C ALA A 141 -11.98 -4.71 0.73
N PHE A 142 -11.67 -4.60 -0.56
CA PHE A 142 -10.90 -5.59 -1.30
C PHE A 142 -9.47 -5.74 -0.75
N ARG A 143 -8.75 -4.63 -0.54
CA ARG A 143 -7.40 -4.65 0.05
C ARG A 143 -7.39 -5.28 1.45
N ASN A 144 -8.40 -4.97 2.27
CA ASN A 144 -8.55 -5.57 3.60
C ASN A 144 -8.87 -7.07 3.53
N TYR A 145 -9.65 -7.50 2.56
CA TYR A 145 -9.90 -8.93 2.33
C TYR A 145 -8.62 -9.67 1.93
N GLU A 146 -7.85 -9.12 0.99
CA GLU A 146 -6.59 -9.75 0.54
C GLU A 146 -5.56 -9.87 1.66
N THR A 147 -5.38 -8.82 2.46
CA THR A 147 -4.47 -8.83 3.62
C THR A 147 -4.89 -9.87 4.64
N ARG A 148 -6.17 -9.91 5.03
CA ARG A 148 -6.72 -10.94 5.92
C ARG A 148 -6.53 -12.35 5.38
N ARG A 149 -6.74 -12.56 4.08
CA ARG A 149 -6.54 -13.86 3.43
C ARG A 149 -5.08 -14.32 3.52
N LYS A 150 -4.12 -13.41 3.29
CA LYS A 150 -2.68 -13.70 3.42
C LYS A 150 -2.30 -14.03 4.87
N ILE A 151 -2.78 -13.23 5.83
CA ILE A 151 -2.51 -13.46 7.26
C ILE A 151 -3.07 -14.81 7.73
N ALA A 152 -4.31 -15.14 7.35
CA ALA A 152 -4.92 -16.42 7.70
C ALA A 152 -4.15 -17.62 7.11
N ALA A 153 -3.66 -17.51 5.88
CA ALA A 153 -2.82 -18.55 5.28
C ALA A 153 -1.48 -18.70 6.02
N ALA A 154 -0.82 -17.58 6.35
CA ALA A 154 0.42 -17.60 7.12
C ALA A 154 0.22 -18.25 8.51
N ALA A 155 -0.86 -17.91 9.21
CA ALA A 155 -1.19 -18.49 10.51
C ALA A 155 -1.38 -20.02 10.43
N ARG A 156 -2.04 -20.53 9.37
CA ARG A 156 -2.19 -21.98 9.15
C ARG A 156 -0.84 -22.67 8.97
N ILE A 157 0.04 -22.10 8.15
CA ILE A 157 1.38 -22.65 7.92
C ILE A 157 2.19 -22.65 9.22
N GLN A 158 2.16 -21.55 9.97
CA GLN A 158 2.86 -21.42 11.24
C GLN A 158 2.35 -22.43 12.27
N TYR A 159 1.04 -22.59 12.41
CA TYR A 159 0.44 -23.57 13.33
C TYR A 159 0.87 -25.00 12.98
N MET A 160 0.84 -25.35 11.69
CA MET A 160 1.23 -26.68 11.23
C MET A 160 2.72 -26.94 11.50
N PHE A 161 3.58 -25.95 11.27
CA PHE A 161 5.01 -26.02 11.57
C PHE A 161 5.28 -26.17 13.08
N GLN A 162 4.62 -25.36 13.92
CA GLN A 162 4.75 -25.45 15.37
C GLN A 162 4.32 -26.82 15.89
N THR A 163 3.20 -27.35 15.39
CA THR A 163 2.70 -28.68 15.75
C THR A 163 3.70 -29.78 15.36
N TRP A 164 4.23 -29.72 14.13
CA TRP A 164 5.27 -30.64 13.67
C TRP A 164 6.54 -30.55 14.54
N LYS A 165 6.99 -29.33 14.86
CA LYS A 165 8.18 -29.08 15.69
C LYS A 165 8.01 -29.68 17.09
N MET A 166 6.89 -29.38 17.76
CA MET A 166 6.57 -29.94 19.09
C MET A 166 6.51 -31.47 19.06
N ARG A 167 5.86 -32.07 18.05
CA ARG A 167 5.79 -33.53 17.89
C ARG A 167 7.19 -34.13 17.70
N ARG A 168 8.03 -33.52 16.88
CA ARG A 168 9.40 -33.98 16.64
C ARG A 168 10.24 -33.95 17.92
N GLU A 169 10.16 -32.87 18.68
CA GLU A 169 10.86 -32.70 19.96
C GLU A 169 10.38 -33.74 20.99
N PHE A 170 9.06 -33.93 21.11
CA PHE A 170 8.47 -34.95 21.99
C PHE A 170 8.93 -36.36 21.64
N LEU A 171 8.89 -36.74 20.37
CA LEU A 171 9.33 -38.06 19.92
C LEU A 171 10.83 -38.28 20.19
N ASN A 172 11.65 -37.25 20.01
CA ASN A 172 13.08 -37.31 20.32
C ASN A 172 13.33 -37.51 21.82
N MET A 173 12.62 -36.77 22.68
CA MET A 173 12.71 -36.96 24.14
C MET A 173 12.23 -38.35 24.56
N ARG A 174 11.10 -38.82 24.02
CA ARG A 174 10.58 -40.16 24.29
C ARG A 174 11.57 -41.26 23.89
N LYS A 175 12.21 -41.17 22.72
CA LYS A 175 13.25 -42.11 22.29
C LYS A 175 14.42 -42.16 23.28
N LYS A 176 14.90 -40.99 23.74
CA LYS A 176 15.97 -40.91 24.74
C LYS A 176 15.56 -41.54 26.08
N ALA A 177 14.36 -41.23 26.57
CA ALA A 177 13.83 -41.78 27.81
C ALA A 177 13.71 -43.32 27.74
N ILE A 178 13.15 -43.86 26.65
CA ILE A 178 13.04 -45.31 26.44
C ILE A 178 14.41 -45.97 26.42
N LYS A 179 15.43 -45.35 25.79
CA LYS A 179 16.80 -45.89 25.77
C LYS A 179 17.38 -45.98 27.18
N ILE A 180 17.19 -44.94 28.00
CA ILE A 180 17.65 -44.94 29.40
C ILE A 180 16.93 -46.04 30.20
N GLN A 181 15.60 -46.13 30.07
CA GLN A 181 14.80 -47.16 30.76
C GLN A 181 15.22 -48.58 30.36
N ALA A 182 15.49 -48.84 29.08
CA ALA A 182 15.95 -50.13 28.58
C ALA A 182 17.32 -50.51 29.16
N VAL A 183 18.28 -49.57 29.17
CA VAL A 183 19.60 -49.78 29.75
C VAL A 183 19.51 -50.04 31.25
N PHE A 184 18.67 -49.29 31.97
CA PHE A 184 18.47 -49.45 33.41
C PHE A 184 17.89 -50.82 33.77
N ARG A 185 16.83 -51.26 33.06
CA ARG A 185 16.25 -52.61 33.25
C ARG A 185 17.29 -53.70 33.00
N GLY A 186 18.10 -53.57 31.93
CA GLY A 186 19.18 -54.52 31.65
C GLY A 186 20.29 -54.52 32.70
N PHE A 187 20.65 -53.35 33.23
CA PHE A 187 21.63 -53.22 34.31
C PHE A 187 21.15 -53.92 35.60
N GLN A 188 19.88 -53.74 35.97
CA GLN A 188 19.30 -54.35 37.17
C GLN A 188 19.38 -55.89 37.12
N VAL A 189 19.02 -56.50 35.99
CA VAL A 189 19.09 -57.95 35.78
C VAL A 189 20.55 -58.44 35.82
N ARG A 190 21.47 -57.82 35.07
CA ARG A 190 22.90 -58.20 35.07
C ARG A 190 23.52 -58.14 36.47
N ARG A 191 23.16 -57.14 37.28
CA ARG A 191 23.62 -57.03 38.67
C ARG A 191 23.18 -58.21 39.53
N GLN A 192 21.97 -58.74 39.33
CA GLN A 192 21.49 -59.93 40.03
C GLN A 192 22.25 -61.19 39.57
N TYR A 193 22.39 -61.39 38.25
CA TYR A 193 23.13 -62.52 37.69
C TYR A 193 24.61 -62.53 38.12
N GLN A 194 25.25 -61.35 38.21
CA GLN A 194 26.65 -61.23 38.65
C GLN A 194 26.87 -61.76 40.07
N LYS A 195 25.88 -61.64 40.98
CA LYS A 195 25.96 -62.24 42.32
C LYS A 195 25.99 -63.77 42.25
N ILE A 196 25.16 -64.35 41.40
CA ILE A 196 25.06 -65.80 41.22
C ILE A 196 26.35 -66.34 40.60
N THR A 197 26.83 -65.75 39.51
CA THR A 197 28.04 -66.21 38.82
C THR A 197 29.29 -66.09 39.69
N TRP A 198 29.38 -65.03 40.52
CA TRP A 198 30.47 -64.89 41.48
C TRP A 198 30.50 -66.04 42.49
N SER A 199 29.35 -66.36 43.10
CA SER A 199 29.22 -67.48 44.05
C SER A 199 29.58 -68.83 43.42
N VAL A 200 29.08 -69.10 42.21
CA VAL A 200 29.40 -70.34 41.46
C VAL A 200 30.89 -70.41 41.15
N GLY A 201 31.51 -69.31 40.71
CA GLY A 201 32.94 -69.26 40.42
C GLY A 201 33.81 -69.54 41.65
N VAL A 202 33.42 -69.04 42.83
CA VAL A 202 34.13 -69.36 44.09
C VAL A 202 34.03 -70.85 44.41
N LEU A 203 32.84 -71.44 44.28
CA LEU A 203 32.60 -72.86 44.54
C LEU A 203 33.37 -73.76 43.57
N GLU A 204 33.32 -73.47 42.27
CA GLU A 204 34.04 -74.21 41.23
C GLU A 204 35.55 -74.19 41.49
N LYS A 205 36.11 -73.01 41.80
CA LYS A 205 37.53 -72.88 42.16
C LYS A 205 37.88 -73.63 43.44
N ALA A 206 36.98 -73.71 44.41
CA ALA A 206 37.17 -74.51 45.62
C ALA A 206 37.18 -76.02 45.31
N ILE A 207 36.22 -76.51 44.53
CA ILE A 207 36.15 -77.91 44.09
C ILE A 207 37.40 -78.30 43.28
N LEU A 208 37.85 -77.45 42.35
CA LEU A 208 39.08 -77.68 41.59
C LEU A 208 40.31 -77.76 42.49
N ARG A 209 40.44 -76.86 43.48
CA ARG A 209 41.55 -76.91 44.46
C ARG A 209 41.52 -78.17 45.32
N TRP A 210 40.33 -78.67 45.66
CA TRP A 210 40.13 -79.88 46.46
C TRP A 210 40.47 -81.15 45.67
N ARG A 211 39.96 -81.30 44.43
CA ARG A 211 40.28 -82.46 43.57
C ARG A 211 41.74 -82.48 43.12
N LEU A 212 42.33 -81.33 42.77
CA LEU A 212 43.72 -81.26 42.31
C LEU A 212 44.76 -81.10 43.44
N LYS A 213 44.38 -81.27 44.72
CA LYS A 213 45.30 -81.31 45.88
C LYS A 213 46.42 -80.24 45.82
N ARG A 214 46.03 -78.95 45.74
CA ARG A 214 46.91 -77.75 45.66
C ARG A 214 47.76 -77.57 44.39
N ARG A 215 47.62 -78.34 43.31
CA ARG A 215 48.06 -77.87 41.98
C ARG A 215 46.97 -76.97 41.40
N GLY A 216 47.07 -75.67 41.69
CA GLY A 216 46.18 -74.69 41.08
C GLY A 216 46.37 -74.65 39.55
N PHE A 217 45.34 -74.22 38.83
CA PHE A 217 45.48 -73.63 37.49
C PHE A 217 46.19 -72.27 37.59
N ARG A 218 47.43 -72.27 38.10
CA ARG A 218 48.46 -71.26 37.84
C ARG A 218 49.49 -71.98 36.97
N GLY A 219 49.22 -72.02 35.68
CA GLY A 219 50.06 -72.77 34.74
C GLY A 219 49.32 -73.13 33.46
N LEU A 220 48.88 -72.12 32.70
CA LEU A 220 49.11 -72.24 31.26
C LEU A 220 50.60 -71.92 31.10
N GLN A 221 51.40 -72.97 31.03
CA GLN A 221 52.81 -72.89 30.74
C GLN A 221 52.92 -72.41 29.29
N VAL A 222 53.04 -71.09 29.09
CA VAL A 222 53.88 -70.62 27.98
C VAL A 222 55.25 -71.20 28.32
N SER A 223 55.70 -72.13 27.48
CA SER A 223 57.03 -72.74 27.54
C SER A 223 58.06 -71.65 27.85
N GLN A 224 58.71 -71.75 29.00
CA GLN A 224 59.93 -71.00 29.25
C GLN A 224 60.97 -71.50 28.24
N PRO A 225 61.60 -70.61 27.45
CA PRO A 225 62.87 -70.95 26.82
C PRO A 225 63.92 -71.06 27.93
N GLU A 226 64.79 -72.03 27.79
CA GLU A 226 65.94 -72.27 28.64
C GLU A 226 66.76 -70.98 28.83
N GLU A 227 67.05 -70.62 30.08
CA GLU A 227 68.08 -69.63 30.36
C GLU A 227 69.44 -70.28 30.10
N LYS A 228 69.98 -70.02 28.90
CA LYS A 228 71.42 -69.99 28.66
C LYS A 228 71.83 -68.52 28.58
N GLU A 229 72.77 -68.17 29.45
CA GLU A 229 73.77 -67.11 29.29
C GLU A 229 73.26 -65.66 29.11
N GLY A 230 73.30 -64.93 30.22
CA GLY A 230 74.03 -63.66 30.33
C GLY A 230 73.84 -62.58 29.24
N THR A 231 73.01 -61.58 29.55
CA THR A 231 73.28 -60.15 29.30
C THR A 231 73.41 -59.60 27.87
N GLU A 232 73.27 -60.35 26.78
CA GLU A 232 73.27 -59.76 25.41
C GLU A 232 71.87 -59.47 24.84
N ALA A 233 70.87 -60.33 25.05
CA ALA A 233 69.58 -60.19 24.34
C ALA A 233 68.70 -59.01 24.79
N VAL A 234 68.79 -58.60 26.06
CA VAL A 234 68.08 -57.39 26.54
C VAL A 234 68.75 -56.15 25.98
N GLU A 235 70.09 -56.12 25.95
CA GLU A 235 70.83 -55.10 25.22
C GLU A 235 70.48 -55.12 23.74
N ASP A 236 70.23 -56.27 23.11
CA ASP A 236 69.84 -56.33 21.70
C ASP A 236 68.44 -55.76 21.46
N PHE A 237 67.47 -55.93 22.35
CA PHE A 237 66.17 -55.25 22.23
C PHE A 237 66.30 -53.73 22.44
N TYR A 238 67.14 -53.31 23.39
CA TYR A 238 67.43 -51.88 23.60
C TYR A 238 68.27 -51.28 22.45
N LYS A 239 69.24 -52.00 21.89
CA LYS A 239 70.05 -51.62 20.73
C LYS A 239 69.23 -51.65 19.44
N THR A 240 68.32 -52.61 19.26
CA THR A 240 67.41 -52.64 18.09
C THR A 240 66.32 -51.59 18.18
N SER A 241 65.82 -51.27 19.37
CA SER A 241 64.89 -50.15 19.55
C SER A 241 65.58 -48.79 19.42
N GLN A 242 66.82 -48.64 19.91
CA GLN A 242 67.66 -47.47 19.65
C GLN A 242 67.99 -47.36 18.16
N LYS A 243 68.44 -48.42 17.50
CA LYS A 243 68.64 -48.44 16.03
C LYS A 243 67.34 -48.15 15.28
N GLN A 244 66.18 -48.63 15.73
CA GLN A 244 64.90 -48.25 15.12
C GLN A 244 64.55 -46.78 15.33
N ALA A 245 64.90 -46.19 16.47
CA ALA A 245 64.71 -44.77 16.73
C ALA A 245 65.68 -43.93 15.89
N GLU A 246 66.94 -44.36 15.76
CA GLU A 246 67.97 -43.76 14.91
C GLU A 246 67.59 -43.86 13.44
N ASP A 247 67.18 -45.04 12.94
CA ASP A 247 66.68 -45.26 11.57
C ASP A 247 65.47 -44.37 11.26
N ARG A 248 64.58 -44.12 12.24
CA ARG A 248 63.47 -43.18 12.07
C ARG A 248 63.96 -41.76 11.92
N LEU A 249 64.94 -41.34 12.72
CA LEU A 249 65.54 -40.01 12.61
C LEU A 249 66.30 -39.86 11.28
N GLU A 250 67.07 -40.84 10.85
CA GLU A 250 67.76 -40.84 9.56
C GLU A 250 66.77 -40.76 8.39
N ARG A 251 65.67 -41.54 8.43
CA ARG A 251 64.60 -41.44 7.42
C ARG A 251 63.96 -40.07 7.41
N LEU A 252 63.67 -39.48 8.58
CA LEU A 252 63.13 -38.11 8.66
C LEU A 252 64.10 -37.08 8.08
N VAL A 253 65.40 -37.23 8.32
CA VAL A 253 66.45 -36.38 7.73
C VAL A 253 66.51 -36.54 6.22
N VAL A 254 66.43 -37.77 5.69
CA VAL A 254 66.34 -38.02 4.24
C VAL A 254 65.08 -37.39 3.66
N TRP A 255 63.93 -37.48 4.34
CA TRP A 255 62.69 -36.83 3.88
C TRP A 255 62.80 -35.31 3.90
N LEU A 256 63.47 -34.72 4.89
CA LEU A 256 63.77 -33.30 4.94
C LEU A 256 64.77 -32.88 3.85
N GLN A 257 65.79 -33.69 3.55
CA GLN A 257 66.70 -33.46 2.43
C GLN A 257 65.99 -33.56 1.08
N VAL A 258 65.10 -34.56 0.89
CA VAL A 258 64.27 -34.69 -0.32
C VAL A 258 63.28 -33.53 -0.43
N MET A 259 62.68 -33.10 0.69
CA MET A 259 61.84 -31.90 0.75
C MET A 259 62.64 -30.66 0.35
N PHE A 260 63.86 -30.49 0.84
CA PHE A 260 64.72 -29.36 0.49
C PHE A 260 65.19 -29.40 -0.98
N ARG A 261 65.46 -30.58 -1.54
CA ARG A 261 65.93 -30.75 -2.93
C ARG A 261 64.81 -30.65 -3.97
N SER A 262 63.55 -30.89 -3.60
CA SER A 262 62.39 -30.87 -4.51
C SER A 262 61.47 -29.66 -4.29
N LYS A 263 61.37 -28.79 -5.30
CA LYS A 263 60.49 -27.59 -5.26
C LYS A 263 59.01 -27.94 -4.99
N LYS A 264 58.54 -29.08 -5.49
CA LYS A 264 57.15 -29.53 -5.31
C LYS A 264 56.86 -29.88 -3.85
N ALA A 265 57.78 -30.60 -3.21
CA ALA A 265 57.67 -30.97 -1.80
C ALA A 265 57.71 -29.75 -0.86
N GLN A 266 58.52 -28.72 -1.18
CA GLN A 266 58.54 -27.46 -0.42
C GLN A 266 57.18 -26.74 -0.44
N GLN A 267 56.51 -26.71 -1.60
CA GLN A 267 55.21 -26.06 -1.75
C GLN A 267 54.12 -26.81 -0.98
N ASP A 268 54.11 -28.14 -1.06
CA ASP A 268 53.13 -28.96 -0.34
C ASP A 268 53.31 -28.86 1.19
N TYR A 269 54.56 -28.83 1.67
CA TYR A 269 54.85 -28.58 3.09
C TYR A 269 54.36 -27.19 3.54
N ARG A 270 54.57 -26.14 2.73
CA ARG A 270 54.11 -24.78 3.05
C ARG A 270 52.57 -24.70 3.08
N ARG A 271 51.89 -25.38 2.15
CA ARG A 271 50.42 -25.49 2.15
C ARG A 271 49.92 -26.18 3.41
N MET A 272 50.51 -27.31 3.78
CA MET A 272 50.14 -28.05 4.99
C MET A 272 50.37 -27.20 6.25
N LYS A 273 51.52 -26.50 6.35
CA LYS A 273 51.84 -25.61 7.48
C LYS A 273 50.86 -24.44 7.60
N LEU A 274 50.39 -23.89 6.49
CA LEU A 274 49.37 -22.83 6.48
C LEU A 274 47.98 -23.36 6.87
N VAL A 275 47.61 -24.56 6.43
CA VAL A 275 46.36 -25.24 6.86
C VAL A 275 46.39 -25.53 8.36
N MET A 276 47.51 -26.04 8.87
CA MET A 276 47.67 -26.32 10.29
C MET A 276 47.64 -25.04 11.14
N LYS A 277 48.27 -23.96 10.69
CA LYS A 277 48.14 -22.63 11.35
C LYS A 277 46.70 -22.10 11.32
N LYS A 278 45.93 -22.35 10.26
CA LYS A 278 44.51 -21.98 10.16
C LYS A 278 43.60 -22.79 11.09
N LEU A 279 43.98 -24.02 11.43
CA LEU A 279 43.25 -24.89 12.37
C LEU A 279 43.56 -24.60 13.84
N ILE A 280 44.65 -23.89 14.14
CA ILE A 280 45.09 -23.56 15.51
C ILE A 280 44.62 -22.16 15.96
N TRP A 281 43.91 -21.41 15.10
CA TRP A 281 43.24 -20.15 15.44
C TRP A 281 41.74 -20.17 15.06
N VAL A 282 41.09 -21.31 15.34
CA VAL A 282 39.68 -21.42 15.78
C VAL A 282 39.73 -21.88 17.23
#